data_AF-A0A4V0XCV8-F1
#
_entry.id   AF-A0A4V0XCV8-F1
#
_cell.length_a   1.000
_cell.length_b   1.000
_cell.length_c   1.000
_cell.angle_alpha   90.00
_cell.angle_beta   90.00
_cell.angle_gamma   90.00
#
_symmetry.space_group_name_H-M   'P 1'
#
loop_
_entity.id
_entity.type
_entity.pdbx_description
1 polymer ?
#
loop_
_entity_poly.entity_id
_entity_poly.type
_entity_poly.pdbx_seq_one_letter_code
_entity_poly.pdbx_strand_id
1 'polypeptide(L)'
;MTVWLALALAPLLAQANAATVLSVGDGDSLRLRRGDTQLKVRLACIDAPELRQRPEGERARQALQALLPVGSGVAVRRLATDRYGREVVELSHRGRNVNQALVARGAAFVYWAYIRGCDRQTYGRLETQARLQRLGVWATPGGLLRPWELRARSRR
;
A
#
# COMPACT_ATOMS: atom_id res chain seq x y z
N MET A 1 40.88 -44.11 -0.18
CA MET A 1 40.65 -42.65 -0.29
C MET A 1 39.16 -42.38 -0.38
N THR A 2 38.53 -42.03 0.73
CA THR A 2 37.10 -41.65 0.77
C THR A 2 36.99 -40.14 0.62
N VAL A 3 36.43 -39.68 -0.50
CA VAL A 3 36.14 -38.26 -0.74
C VAL A 3 34.76 -37.97 -0.17
N TRP A 4 34.68 -37.08 0.82
CA TRP A 4 33.41 -36.55 1.33
C TRP A 4 33.01 -35.35 0.48
N LEU A 5 31.88 -35.45 -0.24
CA LEU A 5 31.24 -34.29 -0.86
C LEU A 5 30.54 -33.49 0.23
N ALA A 6 31.13 -32.35 0.62
CA ALA A 6 30.45 -31.37 1.45
C ALA A 6 29.42 -30.62 0.59
N LEU A 7 28.14 -30.96 0.76
CA LEU A 7 27.04 -30.19 0.17
C LEU A 7 26.92 -28.88 0.97
N ALA A 8 27.56 -27.82 0.49
CA ALA A 8 27.43 -26.49 1.08
C ALA A 8 26.01 -25.97 0.79
N LEU A 9 25.15 -25.97 1.81
CA LEU A 9 23.86 -25.26 1.78
C LEU A 9 24.19 -23.76 1.76
N ALA A 10 24.16 -23.14 0.58
CA ALA A 10 24.24 -21.69 0.49
C ALA A 10 23.02 -21.10 1.23
N PRO A 11 23.21 -20.14 2.15
CA PRO A 11 22.08 -19.46 2.75
C PRO A 11 21.33 -18.74 1.63
N LEU A 12 20.05 -19.08 1.45
CA LEU A 12 19.12 -18.28 0.67
C LEU A 12 19.14 -16.88 1.27
N LEU A 13 19.80 -15.93 0.58
CA LEU A 13 19.79 -14.53 0.93
C LEU A 13 18.33 -14.06 0.97
N ALA A 14 17.74 -14.03 2.16
CA ALA A 14 16.39 -13.56 2.36
C ALA A 14 16.34 -12.05 2.09
N GLN A 15 16.00 -11.72 0.84
CA GLN A 15 15.30 -10.54 0.34
C GLN A 15 15.79 -9.17 0.84
N ALA A 16 16.63 -8.51 0.02
CA ALA A 16 17.08 -7.11 0.17
C ALA A 16 15.95 -6.05 0.29
N ASN A 17 14.69 -6.47 0.26
CA ASN A 17 13.50 -5.63 0.23
C ASN A 17 12.55 -5.85 1.43
N ALA A 18 12.95 -6.64 2.44
CA ALA A 18 12.15 -6.83 3.64
C ALA A 18 12.17 -5.58 4.54
N ALA A 19 11.03 -5.24 5.14
CA ALA A 19 10.90 -4.17 6.11
C ALA A 19 9.86 -4.52 7.19
N THR A 20 9.88 -3.80 8.31
CA THR A 20 8.90 -3.94 9.40
C THR A 20 8.04 -2.70 9.51
N VAL A 21 6.73 -2.86 9.67
CA VAL A 21 5.80 -1.74 9.88
C VAL A 21 6.02 -1.11 11.25
N LEU A 22 6.34 0.19 11.29
CA LEU A 22 6.49 0.95 12.54
C LEU A 22 5.20 1.67 12.92
N SER A 23 4.51 2.26 11.94
CA SER A 23 3.24 2.96 12.19
C SER A 23 2.46 3.20 10.90
N VAL A 24 1.14 3.27 11.01
CA VAL A 24 0.23 3.68 9.94
C VAL A 24 -0.25 5.12 10.19
N GLY A 25 0.03 6.02 9.24
CA GLY A 25 -0.36 7.42 9.31
C GLY A 25 -1.81 7.63 8.92
N ASP A 26 -2.15 7.30 7.67
CA ASP A 26 -3.49 7.39 7.08
C ASP A 26 -3.79 6.12 6.24
N GLY A 27 -4.72 6.19 5.29
CA GLY A 27 -5.13 5.04 4.47
C GLY A 27 -4.14 4.62 3.38
N ASP A 28 -3.08 5.39 3.11
CA ASP A 28 -2.06 5.05 2.12
C ASP A 28 -0.62 5.44 2.50
N SER A 29 -0.38 5.91 3.71
CA SER A 29 0.95 6.33 4.19
C SER A 29 1.39 5.56 5.44
N LEU A 30 2.62 5.05 5.43
CA LEU A 30 3.21 4.29 6.54
C LEU A 30 4.64 4.76 6.84
N ARG A 31 5.12 4.38 8.03
CA ARG A 31 6.56 4.33 8.34
C ARG A 31 6.99 2.88 8.48
N LEU A 32 8.11 2.54 7.83
CA LEU A 32 8.71 1.22 7.87
C LEU A 32 10.14 1.30 8.44
N ARG A 33 10.64 0.17 8.93
CA ARG A 33 12.05 -0.04 9.31
C ARG A 33 12.68 -1.05 8.36
N ARG A 34 13.78 -0.69 7.71
CA ARG A 34 14.61 -1.58 6.88
C ARG A 34 16.05 -1.50 7.40
N GLY A 35 16.54 -2.59 8.01
CA GLY A 35 17.77 -2.53 8.82
C GLY A 35 17.65 -1.44 9.90
N ASP A 36 18.63 -0.55 9.97
CA ASP A 36 18.66 0.58 10.89
C ASP A 36 17.98 1.86 10.35
N THR A 37 17.47 1.81 9.11
CA THR A 37 16.86 2.97 8.46
C THR A 37 15.35 3.00 8.65
N GLN A 38 14.81 4.17 8.96
CA GLN A 38 13.37 4.45 8.92
C GLN A 38 12.97 5.06 7.58
N LEU A 39 11.95 4.49 6.95
CA LEU A 39 11.42 4.92 5.65
C LEU A 39 10.03 5.49 5.82
N LYS A 40 9.78 6.68 5.27
CA LYS A 40 8.42 7.17 5.04
C LYS A 40 7.97 6.65 3.67
N VAL A 41 6.85 5.94 3.63
CA VAL A 41 6.35 5.34 2.39
C VAL A 41 4.93 5.79 2.09
N ARG A 42 4.64 5.91 0.81
CA ARG A 42 3.30 6.08 0.25
C ARG A 42 2.97 4.87 -0.61
N LEU A 43 1.78 4.32 -0.48
CA LEU A 43 1.33 3.22 -1.29
C LEU A 43 1.13 3.68 -2.74
N ALA A 44 1.80 2.99 -3.66
CA ALA A 44 1.72 3.21 -5.08
C ALA A 44 0.33 2.89 -5.62
N CYS A 45 -0.03 3.56 -6.72
CA CYS A 45 -1.16 3.21 -7.58
C CYS A 45 -2.56 3.37 -6.96
N ILE A 46 -2.62 3.82 -5.71
CA ILE A 46 -3.85 4.11 -4.99
C ILE A 46 -3.79 5.52 -4.39
N ASP A 47 -4.96 6.04 -4.04
CA ASP A 47 -5.10 7.24 -3.23
C ASP A 47 -6.25 7.00 -2.26
N ALA A 48 -5.93 6.98 -0.97
CA ALA A 48 -6.92 6.75 0.08
C ALA A 48 -7.54 8.09 0.54
N PRO A 49 -8.79 8.07 1.04
CA PRO A 49 -9.37 9.23 1.73
C PRO A 49 -8.43 9.78 2.80
N GLU A 50 -8.24 11.10 2.81
CA GLU A 50 -7.43 11.74 3.86
C GLU A 50 -8.16 11.72 5.20
N LEU A 51 -7.44 11.79 6.33
CA LEU A 51 -8.06 11.80 7.68
C LEU A 51 -9.07 12.93 7.91
N ARG A 52 -9.02 14.00 7.11
CA ARG A 52 -10.04 15.08 7.17
C ARG A 52 -11.36 14.70 6.47
N GLN A 53 -11.35 13.68 5.62
CA GLN A 53 -12.53 13.16 4.92
C GLN A 53 -13.26 12.14 5.79
N ARG A 54 -14.02 12.63 6.77
CA ARG A 54 -14.69 11.76 7.75
C ARG A 54 -16.04 11.23 7.25
N PRO A 55 -16.39 9.97 7.57
CA PRO A 55 -15.59 8.98 8.32
C PRO A 55 -14.63 8.12 7.47
N GLU A 56 -14.57 8.33 6.15
CA GLU A 56 -13.87 7.44 5.22
C GLU A 56 -12.35 7.40 5.39
N GLY A 57 -11.71 8.51 5.79
CA GLY A 57 -10.27 8.58 6.08
C GLY A 57 -9.86 7.64 7.21
N GLU A 58 -10.59 7.69 8.32
CA GLU A 58 -10.40 6.83 9.48
C GLU A 58 -10.67 5.37 9.13
N ARG A 59 -11.72 5.08 8.35
CA ARG A 59 -12.01 3.73 7.86
C ARG A 59 -10.91 3.18 6.96
N ALA A 60 -10.34 4.01 6.08
CA ALA A 60 -9.23 3.63 5.22
C ALA A 60 -7.97 3.32 6.03
N ARG A 61 -7.64 4.16 7.03
CA ARG A 61 -6.55 3.91 7.97
C ARG A 61 -6.73 2.60 8.73
N GLN A 62 -7.93 2.35 9.27
CA GLN A 62 -8.25 1.11 9.97
C GLN A 62 -8.11 -0.11 9.07
N ALA A 63 -8.54 -0.02 7.80
CA ALA A 63 -8.37 -1.10 6.83
C ALA A 63 -6.89 -1.43 6.58
N LEU A 64 -6.04 -0.41 6.48
CA LEU A 64 -4.59 -0.59 6.35
C LEU A 64 -3.96 -1.16 7.63
N GLN A 65 -4.34 -0.68 8.81
CA GLN A 65 -3.89 -1.23 10.09
C GLN A 65 -4.29 -2.70 10.27
N ALA A 66 -5.49 -3.08 9.82
CA ALA A 66 -5.94 -4.47 9.87
C ALA A 66 -5.16 -5.39 8.91
N LEU A 67 -4.70 -4.87 7.78
CA LEU A 67 -3.84 -5.61 6.85
C LEU A 67 -2.38 -5.66 7.32
N LEU A 68 -1.93 -4.60 7.99
CA LEU A 68 -0.56 -4.38 8.44
C LEU A 68 -0.51 -3.86 9.88
N PRO A 69 -0.79 -4.71 10.89
CA PRO A 69 -0.55 -4.36 12.28
C PRO A 69 0.91 -3.92 12.50
N VAL A 70 1.16 -3.02 13.45
CA VAL A 70 2.53 -2.61 13.81
C VAL A 70 3.35 -3.86 14.17
N GLY A 71 4.59 -3.92 13.67
CA GLY A 71 5.45 -5.10 13.78
C GLY A 71 5.31 -6.09 12.62
N SER A 72 4.36 -5.91 11.70
CA SER A 72 4.23 -6.78 10.53
C SER A 72 5.46 -6.68 9.62
N GLY A 73 6.00 -7.84 9.23
CA GLY A 73 7.02 -7.93 8.17
C GLY A 73 6.39 -7.79 6.78
N VAL A 74 6.99 -6.97 5.93
CA VAL A 74 6.52 -6.71 4.56
C VAL A 74 7.67 -6.81 3.57
N ALA A 75 7.37 -7.30 2.37
CA ALA A 75 8.23 -7.12 1.22
C ALA A 75 7.87 -5.80 0.52
N VAL A 76 8.88 -4.99 0.22
CA VAL A 76 8.73 -3.65 -0.36
C VAL A 76 9.16 -3.66 -1.83
N ARG A 77 8.25 -3.36 -2.74
CA ARG A 77 8.57 -3.08 -4.14
C ARG A 77 8.53 -1.57 -4.37
N ARG A 78 9.69 -0.92 -4.47
CA ARG A 78 9.78 0.52 -4.76
C ARG A 78 9.54 0.80 -6.23
N LEU A 79 8.72 1.82 -6.53
CA LEU A 79 8.46 2.30 -7.90
C LEU A 79 9.08 3.68 -8.15
N ALA A 80 9.08 4.55 -7.14
CA ALA A 80 9.58 5.91 -7.27
C ALA A 80 9.92 6.52 -5.90
N THR A 81 10.35 7.77 -5.91
CA THR A 81 10.33 8.67 -4.75
C THR A 81 9.50 9.89 -5.12
N ASP A 82 8.58 10.28 -4.25
CA ASP A 82 7.78 11.48 -4.48
C ASP A 82 8.53 12.76 -4.09
N ARG A 83 7.98 13.92 -4.46
CA ARG A 83 8.58 15.23 -4.15
C ARG A 83 8.74 15.55 -2.66
N TYR A 84 8.09 14.77 -1.78
CA TYR A 84 8.17 14.93 -0.33
C TYR A 84 9.23 13.99 0.28
N GLY A 85 9.99 13.29 -0.55
CA GLY A 85 11.01 12.34 -0.13
C GLY A 85 10.46 11.00 0.36
N ARG A 86 9.17 10.68 0.12
CA ARG A 86 8.61 9.36 0.45
C ARG A 86 8.93 8.37 -0.65
N GLU A 87 9.23 7.13 -0.28
CA GLU A 87 9.24 6.05 -1.27
C GLU A 87 7.79 5.74 -1.70
N VAL A 88 7.55 5.63 -3.00
CA VAL A 88 6.27 5.19 -3.56
C VAL A 88 6.37 3.70 -3.84
N VAL A 89 5.58 2.88 -3.13
CA VAL A 89 5.82 1.43 -3.03
C VAL A 89 4.55 0.58 -3.17
N GLU A 90 4.69 -0.63 -3.70
CA GLU A 90 3.76 -1.71 -3.40
C GLU A 90 4.29 -2.54 -2.24
N LEU A 91 3.43 -2.83 -1.27
CA LEU A 91 3.74 -3.70 -0.15
C LEU A 91 3.11 -5.07 -0.33
N SER A 92 3.85 -6.11 0.03
CA SER A 92 3.31 -7.46 0.15
C SER A 92 3.47 -7.98 1.57
N HIS A 93 2.41 -8.55 2.13
CA HIS A 93 2.42 -9.20 3.44
C HIS A 93 1.87 -10.62 3.30
N ARG A 94 2.62 -11.63 3.75
CA ARG A 94 2.24 -13.05 3.62
C ARG A 94 1.82 -13.43 2.19
N GLY A 95 2.59 -12.97 1.20
CA GLY A 95 2.35 -13.25 -0.22
C GLY A 95 1.20 -12.45 -0.88
N ARG A 96 0.51 -11.56 -0.14
CA ARG A 96 -0.59 -10.76 -0.67
C ARG A 96 -0.19 -9.30 -0.86
N ASN A 97 -0.52 -8.73 -2.02
CA ASN A 97 -0.36 -7.30 -2.29
C ASN A 97 -1.38 -6.48 -1.47
N VAL A 98 -0.86 -5.62 -0.58
CA VAL A 98 -1.65 -4.82 0.37
C VAL A 98 -2.39 -3.69 -0.34
N ASN A 99 -1.74 -3.03 -1.30
CA ASN A 99 -2.31 -1.92 -2.07
C ASN A 99 -3.56 -2.38 -2.85
N GLN A 100 -3.46 -3.53 -3.53
CA GLN A 100 -4.59 -4.16 -4.20
C GLN A 100 -5.68 -4.58 -3.22
N ALA A 101 -5.31 -5.11 -2.04
CA ALA A 101 -6.27 -5.49 -1.01
C ALA A 101 -7.08 -4.30 -0.47
N LEU A 102 -6.48 -3.11 -0.39
CA LEU A 102 -7.19 -1.88 -0.02
C LEU A 102 -8.23 -1.49 -1.07
N VAL A 103 -7.87 -1.55 -2.36
CA VAL A 103 -8.81 -1.27 -3.45
C VAL A 103 -9.96 -2.27 -3.44
N ALA A 104 -9.66 -3.56 -3.28
CA ALA A 104 -10.66 -4.63 -3.20
C ALA A 104 -11.67 -4.42 -2.06
N ARG A 105 -11.23 -3.80 -0.95
CA ARG A 105 -12.07 -3.48 0.21
C ARG A 105 -12.82 -2.15 0.07
N GLY A 106 -12.62 -1.42 -1.03
CA GLY A 106 -13.12 -0.05 -1.17
C GLY A 106 -12.51 0.93 -0.16
N ALA A 107 -11.32 0.64 0.36
CA ALA A 107 -10.62 1.52 1.31
C ALA A 107 -9.80 2.62 0.62
N ALA A 108 -9.55 2.48 -0.69
CA ALA A 108 -8.85 3.45 -1.50
C ALA A 108 -9.36 3.42 -2.94
N PHE A 109 -9.16 4.51 -3.67
CA PHE A 109 -9.39 4.57 -5.12
C PHE A 109 -8.14 4.16 -5.87
N VAL A 110 -8.31 3.62 -7.08
CA VAL A 110 -7.18 3.48 -8.00
C VAL A 110 -6.78 4.88 -8.49
N TYR A 111 -5.50 5.20 -8.36
CA TYR A 111 -4.99 6.48 -8.82
C TYR A 111 -4.54 6.36 -10.27
N TRP A 112 -5.51 6.39 -11.20
CA TRP A 112 -5.29 6.09 -12.62
C TRP A 112 -4.21 6.94 -13.30
N ALA A 113 -4.02 8.20 -12.90
CA ALA A 113 -2.96 9.07 -13.40
C ALA A 113 -1.55 8.57 -13.03
N TYR A 114 -1.41 7.77 -11.97
CA TYR A 114 -0.16 7.25 -11.43
C TYR A 114 -0.13 5.72 -11.34
N ILE A 115 -0.88 5.04 -12.21
CA ILE A 115 -0.96 3.56 -12.26
C ILE A 115 0.21 2.91 -12.99
N ARG A 116 1.03 3.69 -13.71
CA ARG A 116 2.17 3.17 -14.49
C ARG A 116 3.15 2.47 -13.55
N GLY A 117 3.55 1.24 -13.91
CA GLY A 117 4.42 0.39 -13.10
C GLY A 117 3.69 -0.52 -12.12
N CYS A 118 2.36 -0.53 -12.12
CA CYS A 118 1.51 -1.50 -11.42
C CYS A 118 0.68 -2.34 -12.40
N ASP A 119 0.11 -3.43 -11.89
CA ASP A 119 -0.82 -4.29 -12.62
C ASP A 119 -2.17 -3.60 -12.84
N ARG A 120 -2.24 -2.80 -13.92
CA ARG A 120 -3.40 -2.00 -14.30
C ARG A 120 -4.68 -2.84 -14.42
N GLN A 121 -4.58 -4.07 -14.93
CA GLN A 121 -5.74 -4.94 -15.14
C GLN A 121 -6.32 -5.39 -13.80
N THR A 122 -5.48 -5.86 -12.88
CA THR A 122 -5.93 -6.31 -11.55
C THR A 122 -6.52 -5.15 -10.75
N TYR A 123 -5.85 -4.00 -10.70
CA TYR A 123 -6.38 -2.82 -10.00
C TYR A 123 -7.75 -2.40 -10.55
N GLY A 124 -7.90 -2.32 -11.88
CA GLY A 124 -9.17 -1.97 -12.51
C GLY A 124 -10.30 -2.95 -12.21
N ARG A 125 -10.00 -4.25 -12.25
CA ARG A 125 -10.96 -5.30 -11.90
C ARG A 125 -11.41 -5.17 -10.43
N LEU A 126 -10.47 -5.01 -9.50
CA LEU A 126 -10.76 -4.88 -8.07
C LEU A 126 -11.57 -3.62 -7.76
N GLU A 127 -11.24 -2.49 -8.39
CA GLU A 127 -11.99 -1.25 -8.23
C GLU A 127 -13.43 -1.39 -8.74
N THR A 128 -13.59 -2.00 -9.93
CA THR A 128 -14.90 -2.28 -10.51
C THR A 128 -15.73 -3.16 -9.59
N GLN A 129 -15.14 -4.22 -9.03
CA GLN A 129 -15.81 -5.12 -8.07
C GLN A 129 -16.23 -4.37 -6.80
N ALA A 130 -15.34 -3.59 -6.19
CA ALA A 130 -15.65 -2.82 -5.00
C ALA A 130 -16.77 -1.79 -5.25
N ARG A 131 -16.80 -1.17 -6.44
CA ARG A 131 -17.86 -0.26 -6.84
C ARG A 131 -19.21 -0.96 -7.02
N LEU A 132 -19.24 -2.08 -7.73
CA LEU A 132 -20.48 -2.85 -7.96
C LEU A 132 -21.07 -3.37 -6.64
N GLN A 133 -20.21 -3.75 -5.70
CA GLN A 133 -20.60 -4.22 -4.36
C GLN A 133 -20.85 -3.07 -3.37
N ARG A 134 -20.69 -1.81 -3.79
CA ARG A 134 -20.83 -0.61 -2.93
C ARG A 134 -20.01 -0.74 -1.64
N LEU A 135 -18.73 -1.08 -1.75
CA LEU A 135 -17.84 -1.22 -0.59
C LEU A 135 -17.14 0.11 -0.24
N GLY A 136 -16.99 0.38 1.06
CA GLY A 136 -16.19 1.47 1.59
C GLY A 136 -16.54 2.83 0.97
N VAL A 137 -15.58 3.46 0.31
CA VAL A 137 -15.73 4.75 -0.38
C VAL A 137 -16.82 4.76 -1.47
N TRP A 138 -17.20 3.60 -2.00
CA TRP A 138 -18.26 3.46 -3.00
C TRP A 138 -19.66 3.34 -2.36
N ALA A 139 -19.74 3.21 -1.04
CA ALA A 139 -20.98 3.19 -0.27
C ALA A 139 -21.42 4.58 0.19
N THR A 140 -20.53 5.58 0.12
CA THR A 140 -20.77 6.93 0.65
C THR A 140 -21.94 7.60 -0.11
N PRO A 141 -23.03 8.00 0.59
CA PRO A 141 -24.14 8.70 -0.04
C PRO A 141 -23.68 9.97 -0.75
N GLY A 142 -24.14 10.20 -1.98
CA GLY A 142 -23.70 11.32 -2.81
C GLY A 142 -22.28 11.20 -3.38
N GLY A 143 -21.54 10.15 -3.02
CA GLY A 143 -20.16 9.91 -3.44
C GLY A 143 -19.14 10.71 -2.63
N LEU A 144 -17.99 10.09 -2.39
CA LEU A 144 -16.85 10.75 -1.75
C LEU A 144 -16.01 11.50 -2.79
N LEU A 145 -15.72 12.79 -2.54
CA LEU A 145 -14.76 13.55 -3.34
C LEU A 145 -13.40 12.84 -3.35
N ARG A 146 -12.79 12.66 -4.53
CA ARG A 146 -11.52 11.94 -4.62
C ARG A 146 -10.41 12.70 -3.86
N PRO A 147 -9.46 12.03 -3.19
CA PRO A 147 -8.47 12.73 -2.36
C PRO A 147 -7.56 13.65 -3.20
N TRP A 148 -7.21 13.26 -4.43
CA TRP A 148 -6.48 14.14 -5.36
C TRP A 148 -7.28 15.40 -5.76
N GLU A 149 -8.60 15.31 -5.91
CA GLU A 149 -9.46 16.47 -6.19
C GLU A 149 -9.57 17.39 -4.98
N LEU A 150 -9.72 16.82 -3.77
CA LEU A 150 -9.72 17.57 -2.53
C LEU A 150 -8.43 18.38 -2.38
N ARG A 151 -7.25 17.77 -2.60
CA ARG A 151 -5.96 18.47 -2.57
C ARG A 151 -5.84 19.56 -3.62
N ALA A 152 -6.43 19.37 -4.80
CA ALA A 152 -6.42 20.37 -5.86
C ALA A 152 -7.26 21.61 -5.48
N ARG A 153 -8.40 21.41 -4.80
CA ARG A 153 -9.26 22.51 -4.32
C ARG A 153 -8.62 23.32 -3.20
N SER A 154 -7.90 22.69 -2.28
CA SER A 154 -7.24 23.38 -1.15
C SER A 154 -6.00 24.21 -1.54
N ARG A 155 -5.60 24.21 -2.81
CA ARG A 155 -4.48 25.03 -3.33
C ARG A 155 -4.93 26.32 -3.99
N ARG A 156 -6.24 26.53 -4.10
CA ARG A 156 -6.86 27.80 -4.52
C ARG A 156 -7.22 28.60 -3.29
#